data_AF-M2WJF5-F1
#
_entry.id   AF-M2WJF5-F1
#
_cell.length_a   1.000
_cell.length_b   1.000
_cell.length_c   1.000
_cell.angle_alpha   90.00
_cell.angle_beta   90.00
_cell.angle_gamma   90.00
#
_symmetry.space_group_name_H-M   'P 1'
#
loop_
_entity.id
_entity.type
_entity.pdbx_description
1 polymer ?
#
loop_
_entity_poly.entity_id
_entity_poly.type
_entity_poly.pdbx_seq_one_letter_code
_entity_poly.pdbx_strand_id
1 'polypeptide(L)'
;MLRAATNLYSPPNTGKMSPKTIGSDVGIEVIPVMTGTFLSGAMMSLFLLTIPVILETTTVPSQLLNQWHRIFYRGHIQGPLISIATGLLYSYAAYQRSQRGAAWKPFAVSAAVTVAMIPFTWVFMANVNNSLFRAVAVTEKGGEGNWNEAQGLVRSWGAWNAVRALFPLSGAVLGLLSTCKIVSF
;
A
#
# COMPACT_ATOMS: atom_id res chain seq x y z
N MET A 1 -24.32 29.28 -45.82
CA MET A 1 -23.47 28.69 -44.76
C MET A 1 -24.22 27.80 -43.74
N LEU A 2 -25.56 27.70 -43.77
CA LEU A 2 -26.31 26.97 -42.72
C LEU A 2 -26.36 25.43 -42.84
N ARG A 3 -25.91 24.82 -43.94
CA ARG A 3 -26.03 23.37 -44.17
C ARG A 3 -24.86 22.51 -43.67
N ALA A 4 -23.76 23.12 -43.22
CA ALA A 4 -22.56 22.39 -42.81
C ALA A 4 -22.55 21.99 -41.31
N ALA A 5 -23.36 22.63 -40.47
CA ALA A 5 -23.31 22.43 -39.02
C ALA A 5 -24.09 21.20 -38.51
N THR A 6 -25.04 20.67 -39.28
CA THR A 6 -25.88 19.54 -38.85
C THR A 6 -25.21 18.17 -38.95
N ASN A 7 -24.08 18.05 -39.66
CA ASN A 7 -23.35 16.77 -39.78
C ASN A 7 -22.33 16.52 -38.65
N LEU A 8 -22.11 17.45 -37.72
CA LEU A 8 -21.14 17.30 -36.64
C LEU A 8 -21.73 16.82 -35.31
N TYR A 9 -23.05 16.65 -35.23
CA TYR A 9 -23.71 16.17 -34.01
C TYR A 9 -24.37 14.81 -34.24
N SER A 10 -23.55 13.76 -34.28
CA SER A 10 -24.07 12.42 -33.96
C SER A 10 -24.10 12.29 -32.44
N PRO A 11 -25.29 12.09 -31.82
CA PRO A 11 -25.36 11.87 -30.39
C PRO A 11 -24.48 10.66 -30.03
N PRO A 12 -23.76 10.69 -28.89
CA PRO A 12 -22.97 9.55 -28.46
C PRO A 12 -23.86 8.31 -28.45
N ASN A 13 -23.40 7.24 -29.09
CA ASN A 13 -24.08 5.97 -29.11
C ASN A 13 -24.25 5.50 -27.65
N THR A 14 -25.43 5.72 -27.07
CA THR A 14 -25.80 5.26 -25.72
C THR A 14 -26.12 3.77 -25.71
N GLY A 15 -25.51 3.02 -26.63
CA GLY A 15 -25.57 1.57 -26.71
C GLY A 15 -25.41 1.01 -25.32
N LYS A 16 -26.48 0.40 -24.81
CA LYS A 16 -26.48 -0.28 -23.52
C LYS A 16 -25.23 -1.15 -23.46
N MET A 17 -24.36 -0.84 -22.51
CA MET A 17 -23.06 -1.50 -22.40
C MET A 17 -23.29 -3.00 -22.25
N SER A 18 -22.58 -3.81 -23.04
CA SER A 18 -22.78 -5.26 -22.98
C SER A 18 -22.39 -5.79 -21.59
N PRO A 19 -23.07 -6.83 -21.08
CA PRO A 19 -22.73 -7.43 -19.78
C PRO A 19 -21.25 -7.84 -19.65
N LYS A 20 -20.61 -8.25 -20.76
CA LYS A 20 -19.17 -8.57 -20.79
C LYS A 20 -18.30 -7.35 -20.46
N THR A 21 -18.66 -6.18 -20.98
CA THR A 21 -17.92 -4.93 -20.73
C THR A 21 -18.07 -4.51 -19.27
N ILE A 22 -19.29 -4.62 -18.73
CA ILE A 22 -19.55 -4.33 -17.31
C ILE A 22 -18.72 -5.25 -16.40
N GLY A 23 -18.66 -6.55 -16.72
CA GLY A 23 -17.87 -7.52 -15.96
C GLY A 23 -16.36 -7.23 -16.00
N SER A 24 -15.81 -6.89 -17.18
CA SER A 24 -14.39 -6.53 -17.29
C SER A 24 -14.02 -5.28 -16.49
N ASP A 25 -14.95 -4.34 -16.38
CA ASP A 25 -14.73 -3.08 -15.68
C ASP A 25 -14.63 -3.27 -14.17
N VAL A 26 -15.58 -4.02 -13.61
CA VAL A 26 -15.55 -4.41 -12.20
C VAL A 26 -14.25 -5.17 -11.90
N GLY A 27 -13.79 -6.01 -12.81
CA GLY A 27 -12.49 -6.69 -12.68
C GLY A 27 -11.32 -5.73 -12.55
N ILE A 28 -11.22 -4.73 -13.44
CA ILE A 28 -10.15 -3.72 -13.43
C ILE A 28 -10.14 -2.92 -12.12
N GLU A 29 -11.32 -2.65 -11.55
CA GLU A 29 -11.48 -1.86 -10.33
C GLU A 29 -11.20 -2.67 -9.05
N VAL A 30 -11.60 -3.95 -9.03
CA VAL A 30 -11.46 -4.83 -7.86
C VAL A 30 -10.03 -5.36 -7.70
N ILE A 31 -9.30 -5.63 -8.78
CA ILE A 31 -7.91 -6.14 -8.72
C ILE A 31 -6.98 -5.26 -7.85
N PRO A 32 -6.87 -3.93 -8.06
CA PRO A 32 -6.04 -3.09 -7.20
C PRO A 32 -6.53 -3.08 -5.75
N VAL A 33 -7.85 -3.09 -5.51
CA VAL A 33 -8.43 -3.19 -4.15
C VAL A 33 -7.98 -4.46 -3.43
N MET A 34 -7.99 -5.61 -4.11
CA MET A 34 -7.52 -6.86 -3.53
C MET A 34 -6.02 -6.82 -3.21
N THR A 35 -5.21 -6.30 -4.14
CA THR A 35 -3.75 -6.22 -3.92
C THR A 35 -3.39 -5.26 -2.79
N GLY A 36 -4.07 -4.11 -2.68
CA GLY A 36 -3.89 -3.15 -1.59
C GLY A 36 -4.34 -3.70 -0.23
N THR A 37 -5.49 -4.38 -0.19
CA THR A 37 -5.97 -5.07 1.02
C THR A 37 -4.98 -6.15 1.48
N PHE A 38 -4.50 -6.97 0.55
CA PHE A 38 -3.50 -8.01 0.85
C PHE A 38 -2.21 -7.40 1.40
N LEU A 39 -1.68 -6.37 0.76
CA LEU A 39 -0.48 -5.68 1.22
C LEU A 39 -0.65 -5.09 2.62
N SER A 40 -1.77 -4.40 2.86
CA SER A 40 -2.11 -3.88 4.19
C SER A 40 -2.17 -4.99 5.23
N GLY A 41 -2.87 -6.09 4.94
CA GLY A 41 -2.99 -7.22 5.86
C GLY A 41 -1.64 -7.85 6.20
N ALA A 42 -0.78 -8.05 5.20
CA ALA A 42 0.57 -8.58 5.38
C ALA A 42 1.46 -7.64 6.22
N MET A 43 1.30 -6.32 6.09
CA MET A 43 2.02 -5.36 6.94
C MET A 43 1.46 -5.32 8.36
N MET A 44 0.13 -5.35 8.51
CA MET A 44 -0.54 -5.27 9.80
C MET A 44 -0.28 -6.52 10.66
N SER A 45 -0.12 -7.69 10.04
CA SER A 45 0.23 -8.93 10.75
C SER A 45 1.58 -8.84 11.47
N LEU A 46 2.52 -8.02 10.98
CA LEU A 46 3.77 -7.78 11.71
C LEU A 46 3.50 -7.13 13.06
N PHE A 47 2.65 -6.11 13.10
CA PHE A 47 2.31 -5.41 14.35
C PHE A 47 1.44 -6.27 15.27
N LEU A 48 0.44 -6.95 14.72
CA LEU A 48 -0.53 -7.71 15.50
C LEU A 48 0.01 -9.04 16.02
N LEU A 49 0.91 -9.69 15.27
CA LEU A 49 1.34 -11.06 15.56
C LEU A 49 2.86 -11.15 15.68
N THR A 50 3.59 -10.82 14.61
CA THR A 50 5.03 -11.11 14.55
C THR A 50 5.83 -10.40 15.62
N ILE A 51 5.64 -9.08 15.78
CA ILE A 51 6.38 -8.26 16.74
C ILE A 51 6.08 -8.67 18.18
N PRO A 52 4.81 -8.82 18.62
CA PRO A 52 4.50 -9.36 19.94
C PRO A 52 5.16 -10.72 20.19
N VAL A 53 5.02 -11.66 19.25
CA VAL A 53 5.56 -13.03 19.42
C VAL A 53 7.08 -13.02 19.57
N ILE A 54 7.83 -12.29 18.74
CA ILE A 54 9.29 -12.27 18.88
C ILE A 54 9.76 -11.56 20.15
N LEU A 55 9.00 -10.58 20.63
CA LEU A 55 9.29 -9.86 21.88
C LEU A 55 9.01 -10.70 23.13
N GLU A 56 8.05 -11.62 23.05
CA GLU A 56 7.71 -12.54 24.14
C GLU A 56 8.61 -13.78 24.17
N THR A 57 9.07 -14.22 23.00
CA THR A 57 9.84 -15.49 22.85
C THR A 57 11.36 -15.31 22.81
N THR A 58 11.84 -14.08 22.76
CA THR A 58 13.27 -13.77 22.73
C THR A 58 13.68 -13.03 24.00
N THR A 59 14.84 -13.36 24.56
CA THR A 59 15.41 -12.69 25.73
C THR A 59 16.82 -12.14 25.47
N VAL A 60 17.41 -12.50 24.32
CA VAL A 60 18.77 -12.10 23.94
C VAL A 60 18.71 -10.98 22.89
N PRO A 61 19.39 -9.84 23.09
CA PRO A 61 19.33 -8.69 22.17
C PRO A 61 19.73 -9.05 20.74
N SER A 62 20.82 -9.79 20.56
CA SER A 62 21.33 -10.20 19.25
C SER A 62 20.32 -11.03 18.47
N GLN A 63 19.60 -11.94 19.13
CA GLN A 63 18.56 -12.75 18.51
C GLN A 63 17.37 -11.89 18.08
N LEU A 64 16.89 -10.99 18.94
CA LEU A 64 15.75 -10.11 18.64
C LEU A 64 16.08 -9.19 17.46
N LEU A 65 17.25 -8.56 17.48
CA LEU A 65 17.73 -7.68 16.42
C LEU A 65 17.95 -8.44 15.12
N ASN A 66 18.46 -9.68 15.17
CA ASN A 66 18.60 -10.51 13.98
C ASN A 66 17.24 -10.86 13.37
N GLN A 67 16.27 -11.28 14.18
CA GLN A 67 14.91 -11.58 13.72
C GLN A 67 14.26 -10.36 13.06
N TRP A 68 14.33 -9.18 13.72
CA TRP A 68 13.87 -7.93 13.12
C TRP A 68 14.61 -7.64 11.80
N HIS A 69 15.94 -7.78 11.75
CA HIS A 69 16.73 -7.50 10.56
C HIS A 69 16.32 -8.41 9.39
N ARG A 70 16.03 -9.69 9.65
CA ARG A 70 15.52 -10.62 8.63
C ARG A 70 14.12 -10.23 8.15
N ILE A 71 13.23 -9.81 9.05
CA ILE A 71 11.90 -9.30 8.70
C ILE A 71 12.03 -8.05 7.81
N PHE A 72 12.86 -7.08 8.22
CA PHE A 72 13.12 -5.88 7.45
C PHE A 72 13.68 -6.21 6.06
N TYR A 73 14.70 -7.08 5.99
CA TYR A 73 15.34 -7.44 4.74
C TYR A 73 14.33 -8.06 3.74
N ARG A 74 13.42 -8.92 4.19
CA ARG A 74 12.37 -9.47 3.31
C ARG A 74 11.31 -8.42 2.94
N GLY A 75 10.86 -7.62 3.90
CA GLY A 75 9.78 -6.66 3.73
C GLY A 75 10.15 -5.41 2.92
N HIS A 76 11.39 -4.92 3.01
CA HIS A 76 11.79 -3.66 2.36
C HIS A 76 11.89 -3.76 0.82
N ILE A 77 12.00 -4.98 0.28
CA ILE A 77 11.95 -5.23 -1.16
C ILE A 77 10.51 -5.48 -1.58
N GLN A 78 9.83 -6.44 -0.94
CA GLN A 78 8.50 -6.89 -1.36
C GLN A 78 7.43 -5.81 -1.17
N GLY A 79 7.45 -5.10 -0.04
CA GLY A 79 6.44 -4.09 0.29
C GLY A 79 6.35 -2.98 -0.77
N PRO A 80 7.44 -2.24 -1.04
CA PRO A 80 7.46 -1.19 -2.06
C PRO A 80 7.12 -1.70 -3.46
N LEU A 81 7.58 -2.89 -3.86
CA LEU A 81 7.25 -3.46 -5.16
C LEU A 81 5.74 -3.72 -5.31
N ILE A 82 5.10 -4.32 -4.31
CA ILE A 82 3.65 -4.57 -4.34
C ILE A 82 2.90 -3.23 -4.34
N SER A 83 3.30 -2.25 -3.52
CA SER A 83 2.67 -0.93 -3.48
C SER A 83 2.75 -0.19 -4.82
N ILE A 84 3.91 -0.22 -5.49
CA ILE A 84 4.07 0.37 -6.82
C ILE A 84 3.18 -0.36 -7.83
N ALA A 85 3.17 -1.69 -7.82
CA ALA A 85 2.31 -2.48 -8.70
C ALA A 85 0.81 -2.17 -8.48
N THR A 86 0.37 -2.10 -7.22
CA THR A 86 -0.99 -1.69 -6.85
C THR A 86 -1.30 -0.26 -7.30
N GLY A 87 -0.35 0.67 -7.15
CA GLY A 87 -0.50 2.05 -7.61
C GLY A 87 -0.64 2.15 -9.13
N LEU A 88 0.10 1.35 -9.90
CA LEU A 88 -0.03 1.26 -11.35
C LEU A 88 -1.40 0.70 -11.77
N LEU A 89 -1.89 -0.34 -11.07
CA LEU A 89 -3.21 -0.91 -11.30
C LEU A 89 -4.33 0.10 -11.02
N TYR A 90 -4.23 0.87 -9.92
CA TYR A 90 -5.16 1.97 -9.64
C TYR A 90 -5.09 3.08 -10.70
N SER A 91 -3.89 3.42 -11.16
CA SER A 91 -3.71 4.41 -12.23
C SER A 91 -4.34 3.95 -13.54
N TYR A 92 -4.24 2.65 -13.87
CA TYR A 92 -4.90 2.07 -15.02
C TYR A 92 -6.43 2.09 -14.88
N ALA A 93 -6.97 1.76 -13.70
CA ALA A 93 -8.41 1.88 -13.44
C ALA A 93 -8.91 3.32 -13.61
N ALA A 94 -8.15 4.31 -13.09
CA ALA A 94 -8.42 5.72 -13.27
C ALA A 94 -8.42 6.11 -14.76
N TYR A 95 -7.42 5.68 -15.53
CA TYR A 95 -7.35 5.92 -16.97
C TYR A 95 -8.58 5.36 -17.70
N GLN A 96 -8.95 4.11 -17.45
CA GLN A 96 -10.11 3.47 -18.08
C GLN A 96 -11.44 4.17 -17.75
N ARG A 97 -11.61 4.65 -16.51
CA ARG A 97 -12.76 5.46 -16.11
C ARG A 97 -12.78 6.81 -16.83
N SER A 98 -11.63 7.49 -16.91
CA SER A 98 -11.46 8.78 -17.57
C SER A 98 -11.83 8.71 -19.06
N GLN A 99 -11.35 7.69 -19.77
CA GLN A 99 -11.65 7.45 -21.19
C GLN A 99 -13.16 7.26 -21.47
N ARG A 100 -13.96 6.97 -20.44
CA ARG A 100 -15.41 6.77 -20.54
C ARG A 100 -16.22 7.93 -19.95
N GLY A 101 -15.56 9.02 -19.56
CA GLY A 101 -16.21 10.16 -18.88
C GLY A 101 -16.78 9.80 -17.51
N ALA A 102 -16.29 8.72 -16.87
CA ALA A 102 -16.69 8.32 -15.54
C ALA A 102 -15.76 8.93 -14.46
N ALA A 103 -16.23 8.95 -13.23
CA ALA A 103 -15.44 9.39 -12.08
C ALA A 103 -14.18 8.54 -11.92
N TRP A 104 -13.01 9.18 -12.04
CA TRP A 104 -11.71 8.52 -12.05
C TRP A 104 -10.78 9.00 -10.94
N LYS A 105 -11.00 10.22 -10.41
CA LYS A 105 -10.12 10.83 -9.40
C LYS A 105 -9.97 9.97 -8.15
N PRO A 106 -11.02 9.30 -7.63
CA PRO A 106 -10.86 8.45 -6.46
C PRO A 106 -9.83 7.33 -6.65
N PHE A 107 -9.79 6.70 -7.83
CA PHE A 107 -8.76 5.70 -8.16
C PHE A 107 -7.36 6.32 -8.26
N ALA A 108 -7.24 7.53 -8.82
CA ALA A 108 -5.96 8.24 -8.84
C ALA A 108 -5.46 8.60 -7.43
N VAL A 109 -6.38 9.02 -6.54
CA VAL A 109 -6.07 9.26 -5.12
C VAL A 109 -5.69 7.96 -4.43
N SER A 110 -6.38 6.85 -4.67
CA SER A 110 -6.02 5.53 -4.16
C SER A 110 -4.61 5.11 -4.57
N ALA A 111 -4.21 5.37 -5.83
CA ALA A 111 -2.85 5.14 -6.29
C ALA A 111 -1.83 5.95 -5.48
N ALA A 112 -2.05 7.27 -5.38
CA ALA A 112 -1.15 8.18 -4.69
C ALA A 112 -1.00 7.83 -3.20
N VAL A 113 -2.11 7.58 -2.50
CA VAL A 113 -2.13 7.22 -1.09
C VAL A 113 -1.42 5.87 -0.86
N THR A 114 -1.63 4.88 -1.73
CA THR A 114 -0.98 3.57 -1.61
C THR A 114 0.55 3.69 -1.74
N VAL A 115 1.03 4.48 -2.69
CA VAL A 115 2.47 4.68 -2.94
C VAL A 115 3.11 5.59 -1.90
N ALA A 116 2.34 6.50 -1.28
CA ALA A 116 2.82 7.42 -0.24
C ALA A 116 3.39 6.72 1.01
N MET A 117 3.12 5.43 1.21
CA MET A 117 3.77 4.63 2.26
C MET A 117 5.30 4.58 2.10
N ILE A 118 5.82 4.73 0.87
CA ILE A 118 7.27 4.70 0.56
C ILE A 118 7.96 5.96 1.11
N PRO A 119 7.58 7.20 0.69
CA PRO A 119 8.16 8.40 1.28
C PRO A 119 7.85 8.50 2.77
N PHE A 120 6.71 8.01 3.26
CA PHE A 120 6.46 7.90 4.70
C PHE A 120 7.55 7.11 5.42
N THR A 121 7.97 5.96 4.86
CA THR A 121 9.04 5.15 5.42
C THR A 121 10.37 5.92 5.46
N TRP A 122 10.70 6.65 4.39
CA TRP A 122 11.94 7.42 4.33
C TRP A 122 11.95 8.63 5.27
N VAL A 123 10.81 9.29 5.48
CA VAL A 123 10.74 10.51 6.29
C VAL A 123 10.55 10.18 7.77
N PHE A 124 9.61 9.29 8.11
CA PHE A 124 9.21 9.05 9.50
C PHE A 124 9.87 7.83 10.12
N MET A 125 10.17 6.80 9.31
CA MET A 125 10.78 5.56 9.83
C MET A 125 12.31 5.53 9.70
N ALA A 126 12.95 6.47 9.00
CA ALA A 126 14.40 6.46 8.81
C ALA A 126 15.18 6.46 10.14
N ASN A 127 14.78 7.28 11.11
CA ASN A 127 15.48 7.35 12.40
C ASN A 127 15.43 6.03 13.16
N VAL A 128 14.25 5.40 13.28
CA VAL A 128 14.11 4.12 13.97
C VAL A 128 14.82 3.00 13.22
N ASN A 129 14.74 2.98 11.88
CA ASN A 129 15.46 2.01 11.05
C ASN A 129 16.98 2.14 11.24
N ASN A 130 17.52 3.36 11.20
CA ASN A 130 18.95 3.60 11.37
C ASN A 130 19.45 3.22 12.77
N SER A 131 18.67 3.49 13.81
CA SER A 131 19.00 3.03 15.17
C SER A 131 19.00 1.50 15.27
N LEU A 132 18.01 0.83 14.68
CA LEU A 132 17.98 -0.64 14.64
C LEU A 132 19.15 -1.23 13.86
N PHE A 133 19.52 -0.65 12.72
CA PHE A 133 20.70 -1.09 11.97
C PHE A 133 22.00 -0.90 12.75
N ARG A 134 22.14 0.20 13.49
CA ARG A 134 23.29 0.39 14.39
C ARG A 134 23.32 -0.67 15.49
N ALA A 135 22.20 -0.96 16.12
CA ALA A 135 22.10 -1.98 17.15
C ALA A 135 22.42 -3.39 16.59
N VAL A 136 21.89 -3.73 15.41
CA VAL A 136 22.23 -4.96 14.68
C VAL A 136 23.75 -5.04 14.46
N ALA A 137 24.36 -3.99 13.92
CA ALA A 137 25.79 -3.96 13.64
C ALA A 137 26.67 -4.13 14.88
N VAL A 138 26.24 -3.62 16.05
CA VAL A 138 26.92 -3.86 17.33
C VAL A 138 26.90 -5.35 17.67
N THR A 139 25.73 -5.99 17.59
CA THR A 139 25.59 -7.42 17.93
C THR A 139 26.25 -8.36 16.93
N GLU A 140 26.27 -8.02 15.64
CA GLU A 140 26.97 -8.80 14.61
C GLU A 140 28.50 -8.75 14.77
N LYS A 141 29.03 -7.69 15.39
CA LYS A 141 30.47 -7.57 15.73
C LYS A 141 30.84 -8.22 17.07
N GLY A 142 29.92 -8.96 17.69
CA GLY A 142 30.14 -9.65 18.96
C GLY A 142 29.90 -8.78 20.20
N GLY A 143 29.34 -7.57 20.05
CA GLY A 143 28.87 -6.80 21.20
C GLY A 143 27.62 -7.42 21.82
N GLU A 144 27.47 -7.31 23.14
CA GLU A 144 26.33 -7.89 23.87
C GLU A 144 24.97 -7.28 23.46
N GLY A 145 24.99 -6.00 23.06
CA GLY A 145 23.78 -5.23 22.80
C GLY A 145 23.01 -4.88 24.08
N ASN A 146 22.03 -3.99 23.98
CA ASN A 146 21.20 -3.60 25.11
C ASN A 146 19.77 -4.10 24.89
N TRP A 147 19.26 -4.92 25.81
CA TRP A 147 17.92 -5.50 25.71
C TRP A 147 16.82 -4.44 25.69
N ASN A 148 16.86 -3.48 26.62
CA ASN A 148 15.83 -2.44 26.73
C ASN A 148 15.80 -1.56 25.48
N GLU A 149 16.98 -1.25 24.92
CA GLU A 149 17.10 -0.53 23.67
C GLU A 149 16.54 -1.35 22.49
N ALA A 150 16.98 -2.61 22.34
CA ALA A 150 16.52 -3.49 21.26
C ALA A 150 14.99 -3.67 21.30
N GLN A 151 14.45 -3.97 22.48
CA GLN A 151 13.01 -4.10 22.69
C GLN A 151 12.26 -2.80 22.38
N GLY A 152 12.74 -1.66 22.89
CA GLY A 152 12.12 -0.36 22.65
C GLY A 152 12.09 0.02 21.17
N LEU A 153 13.21 -0.19 20.47
CA LEU A 153 13.33 0.08 19.04
C LEU A 153 12.42 -0.83 18.20
N VAL A 154 12.39 -2.14 18.48
CA VAL A 154 11.54 -3.09 17.75
C VAL A 154 10.04 -2.81 17.99
N ARG A 155 9.65 -2.46 19.22
CA ARG A 155 8.28 -2.02 19.53
C ARG A 155 7.90 -0.75 18.76
N SER A 156 8.76 0.26 18.79
CA SER A 156 8.54 1.52 18.07
C SER A 156 8.42 1.29 16.56
N TRP A 157 9.31 0.46 16.00
CA TRP A 157 9.26 0.09 14.59
C TRP A 157 7.96 -0.62 14.22
N GLY A 158 7.49 -1.55 15.05
CA GLY A 158 6.22 -2.24 14.87
C GLY A 158 5.04 -1.27 14.81
N ALA A 159 4.99 -0.30 15.72
CA ALA A 159 3.94 0.73 15.74
C ALA A 159 3.97 1.61 14.48
N TRP A 160 5.14 2.07 14.05
CA TRP A 160 5.28 2.83 12.81
C TRP A 160 4.91 2.02 11.57
N ASN A 161 5.23 0.72 11.56
CA ASN A 161 4.81 -0.19 10.50
C ASN A 161 3.29 -0.38 10.47
N ALA A 162 2.60 -0.36 11.61
CA ALA A 162 1.14 -0.38 11.66
C ALA A 162 0.53 0.88 11.01
N VAL A 163 1.09 2.05 11.30
CA VAL A 163 0.71 3.31 10.63
C VAL A 163 0.97 3.22 9.12
N ARG A 164 2.13 2.67 8.72
CA ARG A 164 2.47 2.45 7.31
C ARG A 164 1.45 1.57 6.59
N ALA A 165 0.92 0.54 7.25
CA ALA A 165 -0.09 -0.35 6.69
C ALA A 165 -1.42 0.37 6.39
N LEU A 166 -1.71 1.50 7.03
CA LEU A 166 -2.92 2.27 6.79
C LEU A 166 -2.94 2.92 5.39
N PHE A 167 -1.79 3.19 4.78
CA PHE A 167 -1.72 3.78 3.44
C PHE A 167 -2.36 2.88 2.37
N PRO A 168 -1.89 1.63 2.14
CA PRO A 168 -2.57 0.73 1.20
C PRO A 168 -4.00 0.40 1.65
N LEU A 169 -4.30 0.39 2.96
CA LEU A 169 -5.67 0.20 3.45
C LEU A 169 -6.60 1.33 3.01
N SER A 170 -6.19 2.59 3.21
CA SER A 170 -6.96 3.76 2.79
C SER A 170 -7.15 3.79 1.29
N GLY A 171 -6.12 3.41 0.52
CA GLY A 171 -6.23 3.21 -0.92
C GLY A 171 -7.28 2.15 -1.29
N ALA A 172 -7.27 1.01 -0.61
CA ALA A 172 -8.22 -0.09 -0.79
C ALA A 172 -9.65 0.32 -0.44
N VAL A 173 -9.86 0.99 0.69
CA VAL A 173 -11.18 1.49 1.13
C VAL A 173 -11.73 2.48 0.10
N LEU A 174 -10.95 3.48 -0.31
CA LEU A 174 -11.39 4.46 -1.30
C LEU A 174 -11.68 3.80 -2.66
N GLY A 175 -10.84 2.86 -3.10
CA GLY A 175 -11.04 2.10 -4.33
C GLY A 175 -12.31 1.25 -4.28
N LEU A 176 -12.59 0.60 -3.15
CA LEU A 176 -13.82 -0.17 -2.94
C LEU A 176 -15.06 0.72 -2.97
N LEU A 177 -15.03 1.84 -2.24
CA LEU A 177 -16.15 2.81 -2.23
C LEU A 177 -16.42 3.36 -3.63
N SER A 178 -15.38 3.56 -4.44
CA SER A 178 -15.49 4.04 -5.82
C SER A 178 -16.03 2.98 -6.77
N THR A 179 -15.60 1.73 -6.60
CA THR A 179 -16.13 0.56 -7.33
C THR A 179 -17.62 0.39 -7.05
N CYS A 180 -18.02 0.55 -5.79
CA CYS A 180 -19.42 0.53 -5.35
C CYS A 180 -20.19 1.82 -5.71
N LYS A 181 -19.55 2.80 -6.37
CA LYS A 181 -20.13 4.10 -6.76
C LYS A 181 -20.65 4.95 -5.58
N ILE A 182 -20.17 4.67 -4.37
CA ILE A 182 -20.47 5.46 -3.16
C ILE A 182 -19.71 6.80 -3.22
N VAL A 183 -18.52 6.80 -3.81
CA VAL A 183 -17.68 7.99 -4.04
C VAL A 183 -17.41 8.16 -5.53
N SER A 184 -17.60 9.36 -6.08
CA SER A 184 -17.58 9.58 -7.54
C SER A 184 -17.15 11.00 -7.99
N PHE A 185 -16.22 11.64 -7.28
CA PHE A 185 -15.71 12.99 -7.62
C PHE A 185 -14.65 13.03 -8.74
#